data_AF-A0A7W8AE52-F1
#
_entry.id   AF-A0A7W8AE52-F1
#
_cell.length_a   1.000
_cell.length_b   1.000
_cell.length_c   1.000
_cell.angle_alpha   90.00
_cell.angle_beta   90.00
_cell.angle_gamma   90.00
#
_symmetry.space_group_name_H-M   'P 1'
#
loop_
_entity.id
_entity.type
_entity.pdbx_description
1 polymer ?
#
loop_
_entity_poly.entity_id
_entity_poly.type
_entity_poly.pdbx_seq_one_letter_code
_entity_poly.pdbx_strand_id
1 'polypeptide(L)'
;MPLIRRAAVAALAAAALAASPLFAGTAHAVGTHTCFSGRVTQGHISANPCDGWGGADVIVVLRFGQDAGTYRCQTAFSWNGFLGADGCRPEASP
;
A
#
# COMPACT_ATOMS: atom_id res chain seq x y z
N MET A 1 43.89 -41.00 -11.16
CA MET A 1 43.47 -39.64 -10.72
C MET A 1 42.33 -39.10 -11.61
N PRO A 2 41.05 -39.39 -11.33
CA PRO A 2 39.93 -38.77 -12.08
C PRO A 2 39.03 -37.86 -11.23
N LEU A 3 39.27 -37.78 -9.91
CA LEU A 3 38.34 -37.19 -8.95
C LEU A 3 38.35 -35.65 -8.88
N ILE A 4 39.33 -35.00 -9.52
CA ILE A 4 39.47 -33.53 -9.44
C ILE A 4 38.55 -32.81 -10.45
N ARG A 5 38.09 -33.47 -11.52
CA ARG A 5 37.30 -32.82 -12.59
C ARG A 5 35.80 -32.69 -12.32
N ARG A 6 35.25 -33.36 -11.31
CA ARG A 6 33.80 -33.32 -11.02
C ARG A 6 33.40 -32.20 -10.06
N ALA A 7 34.36 -31.60 -9.36
CA ALA A 7 34.09 -30.58 -8.34
C ALA A 7 33.76 -29.20 -8.91
N ALA A 8 34.13 -28.91 -10.16
CA ALA A 8 34.01 -27.56 -10.73
C ALA A 8 32.59 -27.20 -11.23
N VAL A 9 31.72 -28.18 -11.50
CA VAL A 9 30.40 -27.93 -12.11
C VAL A 9 29.30 -27.69 -11.06
N ALA A 10 29.49 -28.14 -9.82
CA ALA A 10 28.47 -28.03 -8.77
C ALA A 10 28.41 -26.64 -8.10
N ALA A 11 29.42 -25.80 -8.26
CA ALA A 11 29.52 -24.53 -7.54
C ALA A 11 28.67 -23.39 -8.16
N LEU A 12 28.21 -23.51 -9.41
CA LEU A 12 27.43 -22.45 -10.08
C LEU A 12 25.91 -22.55 -9.86
N ALA A 13 25.39 -23.68 -9.38
CA ALA A 13 23.94 -23.85 -9.19
C ALA A 13 23.42 -23.25 -7.87
N ALA A 14 24.29 -23.03 -6.88
CA ALA A 14 23.88 -22.51 -5.57
C ALA A 14 23.66 -20.98 -5.54
N ALA A 15 24.20 -20.23 -6.51
CA ALA A 15 24.05 -18.78 -6.56
C ALA A 15 22.71 -18.32 -7.20
N ALA A 16 22.01 -19.20 -7.92
CA ALA A 16 20.76 -18.85 -8.58
C ALA A 16 19.52 -18.93 -7.67
N LEU A 17 19.57 -19.70 -6.57
CA LEU A 17 18.41 -19.86 -5.66
C LEU A 17 18.40 -18.88 -4.47
N ALA A 18 19.47 -18.10 -4.26
CA ALA A 18 19.51 -17.07 -3.22
C ALA A 18 18.91 -15.72 -3.69
N ALA A 19 18.59 -15.59 -4.98
CA ALA A 19 18.12 -14.36 -5.60
C ALA A 19 16.62 -14.42 -5.93
N SER A 20 15.77 -14.79 -4.97
CA SER A 20 14.32 -14.45 -4.95
C SER A 20 13.70 -15.03 -3.68
N PRO A 21 13.29 -14.15 -2.75
CA PRO A 21 12.05 -13.44 -3.00
C PRO A 21 12.24 -11.93 -2.82
N LEU A 22 12.49 -11.22 -3.93
CA LEU A 22 12.10 -9.81 -4.01
C LEU A 22 10.57 -9.64 -4.12
N PHE A 23 9.81 -10.75 -4.09
CA PHE A 23 8.40 -10.75 -3.72
C PHE A 23 8.22 -10.74 -2.19
N ALA A 24 9.01 -9.92 -1.49
CA ALA A 24 8.46 -9.29 -0.29
C ALA A 24 7.29 -8.47 -0.83
N GLY A 25 6.10 -9.10 -0.83
CA GLY A 25 4.87 -8.48 -1.28
C GLY A 25 4.85 -7.09 -0.71
N THR A 26 4.56 -6.11 -1.57
CA THR A 26 4.31 -4.73 -1.15
C THR A 26 3.51 -4.81 0.14
N ALA A 27 4.16 -4.55 1.27
CA ALA A 27 3.45 -4.32 2.50
C ALA A 27 2.63 -3.09 2.15
N HIS A 28 1.37 -3.31 1.77
CA HIS A 28 0.41 -2.25 1.50
C HIS A 28 0.27 -1.57 2.86
N ALA A 29 1.15 -0.59 3.07
CA ALA A 29 1.41 -0.05 4.38
C ALA A 29 0.11 0.55 4.89
N VAL A 30 -0.25 0.16 6.11
CA VAL A 30 -1.11 0.96 6.97
C VAL A 30 -0.53 2.38 6.93
N GLY A 31 -1.22 3.26 6.24
CA GLY A 31 -0.73 4.59 5.89
C GLY A 31 -1.81 5.62 6.11
N THR A 32 -1.41 6.82 6.54
CA THR A 32 -2.32 7.94 6.70
C THR A 32 -2.20 8.85 5.48
N HIS A 33 -3.34 9.12 4.83
CA HIS A 33 -3.47 10.03 3.71
C HIS A 33 -4.24 11.27 4.16
N THR A 34 -3.59 12.42 4.16
CA THR A 34 -4.23 13.69 4.45
C THR A 34 -4.71 14.31 3.15
N CYS A 35 -6.01 14.49 3.04
CA CYS A 35 -6.66 15.15 1.93
C CYS A 35 -7.21 16.51 2.34
N PHE A 36 -7.10 17.51 1.46
CA PHE A 36 -7.64 18.84 1.70
C PHE A 36 -9.16 18.79 1.89
N SER A 37 -9.88 18.13 0.98
CA SER A 37 -11.34 17.95 1.07
C SER A 37 -11.77 16.65 0.40
N GLY A 38 -12.97 16.19 0.71
CA GLY A 38 -13.57 15.03 0.07
C GLY A 38 -15.04 14.89 0.41
N ARG A 39 -15.66 13.87 -0.15
CA ARG A 39 -17.03 13.47 0.15
C ARG A 39 -17.07 12.02 0.59
N VAL A 40 -17.87 11.72 1.61
CA VAL A 40 -18.16 10.36 2.09
C VAL A 40 -19.56 9.97 1.64
N THR A 41 -19.69 8.90 0.84
CA THR A 41 -20.97 8.36 0.39
C THR A 41 -21.04 6.88 0.71
N GLN A 42 -21.87 6.47 1.68
CA GLN A 42 -22.10 5.06 2.02
C GLN A 42 -20.81 4.26 2.30
N GLY A 43 -19.81 4.88 2.93
CA GLY A 43 -18.52 4.24 3.21
C GLY A 43 -17.53 4.24 2.04
N HIS A 44 -17.84 4.93 0.94
CA HIS A 44 -16.89 5.30 -0.09
C HIS A 44 -16.42 6.75 0.11
N ILE A 45 -15.13 7.01 -0.04
CA ILE A 45 -14.54 8.34 0.01
C ILE A 45 -13.96 8.69 -1.36
N SER A 46 -14.27 9.89 -1.84
CA SER A 46 -13.59 10.51 -2.97
C SER A 46 -13.02 11.86 -2.53
N ALA A 47 -11.70 12.00 -2.55
CA ALA A 47 -11.00 13.15 -1.96
C ALA A 47 -9.86 13.68 -2.83
N ASN A 48 -9.59 14.99 -2.73
CA ASN A 48 -8.52 15.69 -3.44
C ASN A 48 -8.26 17.10 -2.82
N PRO A 49 -7.04 17.65 -2.97
CA PRO A 49 -5.79 16.91 -3.20
C PRO A 49 -5.37 16.14 -1.94
N CYS A 50 -4.64 15.04 -2.11
CA CYS A 50 -4.12 14.20 -1.02
C CYS A 50 -2.59 14.10 -1.07
N ASP A 51 -1.95 13.93 0.09
CA ASP A 51 -0.49 13.72 0.21
C ASP A 51 -0.05 12.30 -0.15
N GLY A 52 -0.98 11.34 -0.21
CA GLY A 52 -0.71 9.94 -0.53
C GLY A 52 -1.64 9.35 -1.61
N TRP A 53 -1.34 8.13 -2.04
CA TRP A 53 -1.76 7.61 -3.35
C TRP A 53 -2.48 6.25 -3.32
N GLY A 54 -2.81 5.71 -2.14
CA GLY A 54 -3.56 4.44 -2.00
C GLY A 54 -2.95 3.49 -0.98
N GLY A 55 -3.51 2.29 -0.86
CA GLY A 55 -3.08 1.26 0.09
C GLY A 55 -4.23 0.38 0.57
N ALA A 56 -3.93 -0.52 1.51
CA ALA A 56 -4.92 -1.32 2.23
C ALA A 56 -4.87 -0.95 3.72
N ASP A 57 -6.01 -1.00 4.40
CA ASP A 57 -6.20 -0.57 5.80
C ASP A 57 -5.54 0.79 6.09
N VAL A 58 -6.00 1.82 5.37
CA VAL A 58 -5.44 3.18 5.43
C VAL A 58 -6.31 4.09 6.27
N ILE A 59 -5.69 5.12 6.83
CA ILE A 59 -6.40 6.24 7.45
C ILE A 59 -6.51 7.37 6.44
N VAL A 60 -7.71 7.87 6.18
CA VAL A 60 -7.95 9.05 5.34
C VAL A 60 -8.41 10.19 6.23
N VAL A 61 -7.67 11.30 6.21
CA VAL A 61 -7.99 12.51 6.97
C VAL A 61 -8.51 13.56 5.99
N LEU A 62 -9.78 13.94 6.11
CA LEU A 62 -10.39 15.03 5.35
C LEU A 62 -10.32 16.31 6.17
N ARG A 63 -9.53 17.30 5.72
CA ARG A 63 -9.27 18.52 6.50
C ARG A 63 -10.42 19.53 6.47
N PHE A 64 -11.14 19.63 5.36
CA PHE A 64 -12.16 20.64 5.13
C PHE A 64 -13.41 20.04 4.45
N GLY A 65 -14.57 20.66 4.70
CA GLY A 65 -15.86 20.26 4.12
C GLY A 65 -16.85 19.74 5.16
N GLN A 66 -18.04 19.34 4.70
CA GLN A 66 -19.07 18.78 5.58
C GLN A 66 -18.71 17.40 6.12
N ASP A 67 -17.89 16.66 5.36
CA ASP A 67 -17.39 15.34 5.74
C ASP A 67 -15.96 15.42 6.31
N ALA A 68 -15.56 16.55 6.88
CA ALA A 68 -14.25 16.68 7.52
C ALA A 68 -14.14 15.72 8.71
N GLY A 69 -13.03 14.98 8.79
CA GLY A 69 -12.84 13.94 9.80
C GLY A 69 -11.78 12.91 9.43
N THR A 70 -11.61 11.93 10.31
CA THR A 70 -10.67 10.82 10.15
C THR A 70 -11.44 9.53 9.90
N TYR A 71 -11.03 8.78 8.88
CA TYR A 71 -11.72 7.56 8.45
C TYR A 71 -10.74 6.42 8.25
N ARG A 72 -11.05 5.23 8.77
CA ARG A 72 -10.36 4.00 8.40
C ARG A 72 -11.01 3.40 7.18
N CYS A 73 -10.25 3.14 6.14
CA CYS A 73 -10.72 2.53 4.91
C CYS A 73 -9.99 1.21 4.66
N GLN A 74 -10.70 0.21 4.15
CA GLN A 74 -10.12 -1.09 3.86
C GLN A 74 -9.18 -1.03 2.66
N THR A 75 -9.53 -0.22 1.65
CA THR A 75 -8.73 -0.03 0.45
C THR A 75 -8.77 1.42 0.02
N ALA A 76 -7.68 1.90 -0.57
CA ALA A 76 -7.62 3.19 -1.24
C ALA A 76 -6.81 3.06 -2.53
N PHE A 77 -7.24 3.82 -3.54
CA PHE A 77 -6.64 3.88 -4.85
C PHE A 77 -6.67 5.32 -5.36
N SER A 78 -5.53 5.80 -5.85
CA SER A 78 -5.45 7.13 -6.47
C SER A 78 -5.49 7.03 -7.99
N TRP A 79 -6.36 7.82 -8.61
CA TRP A 79 -6.47 7.93 -10.06
C TRP A 79 -6.82 9.36 -10.48
N ASN A 80 -6.12 9.87 -11.50
CA ASN A 80 -6.31 11.23 -12.03
C ASN A 80 -6.29 12.33 -10.95
N GLY A 81 -5.46 12.16 -9.92
CA GLY A 81 -5.32 13.09 -8.81
C GLY A 81 -6.36 12.94 -7.69
N PHE A 82 -7.40 12.12 -7.85
CA PHE A 82 -8.37 11.83 -6.79
C PHE A 82 -7.99 10.55 -6.05
N LEU A 83 -8.13 10.57 -4.73
CA LEU A 83 -8.08 9.38 -3.90
C LEU A 83 -9.49 8.84 -3.71
N GLY A 84 -9.75 7.65 -4.28
CA GLY A 84 -10.93 6.85 -3.99
C GLY A 84 -10.61 5.84 -2.88
N ALA A 85 -11.49 5.68 -1.90
CA ALA A 85 -11.32 4.69 -0.84
C ALA A 85 -12.64 4.02 -0.47
N ASP A 86 -12.59 2.74 -0.12
CA ASP A 86 -13.76 1.90 0.13
C ASP A 86 -13.71 1.22 1.50
N GLY A 87 -14.89 0.82 1.99
CA GLY A 87 -15.03 0.23 3.32
C GLY A 87 -14.67 1.22 4.44
N CYS A 88 -14.90 2.51 4.19
CA CYS A 88 -14.53 3.58 5.09
C CYS A 88 -15.51 3.70 6.26
N ARG A 89 -14.97 3.86 7.46
CA ARG A 89 -15.72 4.13 8.69
C ARG A 89 -15.03 5.24 9.49
N PRO A 90 -15.78 6.06 10.24
CA PRO A 90 -15.18 7.03 11.14
C PRO A 90 -14.21 6.33 12.12
N GLU A 91 -13.01 6.86 12.25
CA GLU A 91 -12.05 6.45 13.27
C GLU A 91 -12.00 7.57 14.32
N ALA A 92 -12.18 7.21 15.59
CA ALA A 92 -11.98 8.17 16.67
C ALA A 92 -10.52 8.62 16.61
N SER A 93 -10.30 9.93 16.52
CA SER A 93 -8.95 10.46 16.70
C SER A 93 -8.46 10.03 18.09
N PRO A 94 -7.25 9.46 18.22
CA PRO A 94 -6.65 9.24 19.52
C PRO A 94 -6.48 10.57 20.28
#